data_AF-A0A6A4TC48-F1
#
_entry.id   AF-A0A6A4TC48-F1
#
_cell.length_a   1.000
_cell.length_b   1.000
_cell.length_c   1.000
_cell.angle_alpha   90.00
_cell.angle_beta   90.00
_cell.angle_gamma   90.00
#
_symmetry.space_group_name_H-M   'P 1'
#
loop_
_entity.id
_entity.type
_entity.pdbx_description
1 polymer ?
#
loop_
_entity_poly.entity_id
_entity_poly.type
_entity_poly.pdbx_seq_one_letter_code
_entity_poly.pdbx_strand_id
1 'polypeptide(L)'
;MSPFNIPVDQNVIETQAVLEDYRNSNFTKGHLNPSMHQKTIEDRKATFTLTNIVPQRADSNSGPWNGLEREVLRKFKAFCVGPMYVITGAMPYKSEARWINSRVSVPEYMWSAYCCPSYKSDLPGSVQPFFPTYAAVGRNDRDSGEEIVPVNIKVRKSVRGYDVRRMTLETLEGILRQRLSVPISLFAGQCQ
;
A
#
# COMPACT_ATOMS: atom_id res chain seq x y z
N MET A 1 1.28 21.78 -8.32
CA MET A 1 0.30 21.49 -9.37
C MET A 1 -0.80 22.52 -9.25
N SER A 2 -1.06 23.29 -10.30
CA SER A 2 -2.24 24.15 -10.34
C SER A 2 -3.48 23.27 -10.53
N PRO A 3 -4.62 23.57 -9.88
CA PRO A 3 -5.86 22.86 -10.16
C PRO A 3 -6.21 22.98 -11.65
N PHE A 4 -6.70 21.90 -12.25
CA PHE A 4 -7.37 22.02 -13.54
C PHE A 4 -8.63 22.85 -13.32
N ASN A 5 -8.72 24.01 -13.97
CA ASN A 5 -9.83 24.95 -13.81
C ASN A 5 -11.05 24.57 -14.68
N ILE A 6 -11.16 23.28 -15.03
CA ILE A 6 -12.21 22.72 -15.86
C ILE A 6 -13.16 21.96 -14.91
N PRO A 7 -14.49 22.13 -15.03
CA PRO A 7 -15.44 21.29 -14.32
C PRO A 7 -15.14 19.81 -14.57
N VAL A 8 -15.10 19.01 -13.50
CA VAL A 8 -14.91 17.57 -13.61
C VAL A 8 -16.15 16.97 -14.26
N ASP A 9 -15.97 16.08 -15.24
CA ASP A 9 -17.07 15.38 -15.91
C ASP A 9 -17.97 14.65 -14.89
N GLN A 10 -19.28 14.76 -15.05
CA GLN A 10 -20.27 14.16 -14.16
C GLN A 10 -20.11 12.63 -14.07
N ASN A 11 -19.77 11.96 -15.17
CA ASN A 11 -19.52 10.52 -15.17
C ASN A 11 -18.31 10.17 -14.30
N VAL A 12 -17.27 11.02 -14.31
CA VAL A 12 -16.09 10.84 -13.44
C VAL A 12 -16.47 11.04 -11.98
N ILE A 13 -17.29 12.06 -11.68
CA ILE A 13 -17.82 12.26 -10.34
C ILE A 13 -18.56 10.99 -9.92
N GLU A 14 -19.51 10.48 -10.68
CA GLU A 14 -20.36 9.36 -10.25
C GLU A 14 -19.63 8.01 -10.12
N THR A 15 -18.54 7.80 -10.86
CA THR A 15 -17.88 6.48 -10.94
C THR A 15 -16.51 6.40 -10.28
N GLN A 16 -15.89 7.54 -9.95
CA GLN A 16 -14.54 7.59 -9.37
C GLN A 16 -14.46 8.64 -8.25
N ALA A 17 -13.41 8.52 -7.43
CA ALA A 17 -13.11 9.53 -6.44
C ALA A 17 -12.72 10.87 -7.10
N VAL A 18 -13.20 11.97 -6.52
CA VAL A 18 -12.81 13.34 -6.86
C VAL A 18 -12.21 14.05 -5.65
N LEU A 19 -11.53 15.19 -5.87
CA LEU A 19 -10.85 15.90 -4.78
C LEU A 19 -11.80 16.37 -3.67
N GLU A 20 -13.06 16.63 -4.02
CA GLU A 20 -14.10 17.04 -3.06
C GLU A 20 -14.42 15.93 -2.05
N ASP A 21 -14.34 14.66 -2.46
CA ASP A 21 -14.59 13.50 -1.59
C ASP A 21 -13.61 13.43 -0.40
N TYR A 22 -12.43 14.01 -0.57
CA TYR A 22 -11.39 14.02 0.47
C TYR A 22 -11.43 15.28 1.34
N ARG A 23 -12.18 16.33 0.96
CA ARG A 23 -12.29 17.55 1.77
C ARG A 23 -12.98 17.25 3.10
N ASN A 24 -12.43 17.79 4.18
CA ASN A 24 -12.92 17.63 5.56
C ASN A 24 -13.12 16.17 6.02
N SER A 25 -12.49 15.21 5.35
CA SER A 25 -12.67 13.77 5.63
C SER A 25 -11.87 13.25 6.82
N ASN A 26 -10.87 14.00 7.31
CA ASN A 26 -9.83 13.53 8.23
C ASN A 26 -8.95 12.39 7.70
N PHE A 27 -9.02 12.09 6.39
CA PHE A 27 -8.13 11.16 5.71
C PHE A 27 -7.16 11.89 4.79
N THR A 28 -5.96 11.33 4.68
CA THR A 28 -4.98 11.74 3.68
C THR A 28 -5.24 10.98 2.37
N LYS A 29 -4.68 11.52 1.29
CA LYS A 29 -4.63 10.87 -0.03
C LYS A 29 -3.45 9.88 -0.06
N GLY A 30 -3.66 8.68 0.45
CA GLY A 30 -2.63 7.64 0.53
C GLY A 30 -2.38 7.01 -0.83
N HIS A 31 -1.12 6.98 -1.27
CA HIS A 31 -0.75 6.40 -2.56
C HIS A 31 -0.69 4.87 -2.47
N LEU A 32 -1.22 4.20 -3.49
CA LEU A 32 -1.01 2.76 -3.69
C LEU A 32 0.36 2.53 -4.34
N ASN A 33 0.57 3.09 -5.55
CA ASN A 33 1.87 3.20 -6.20
C ASN A 33 2.60 4.48 -5.71
N PRO A 34 3.69 4.36 -4.92
CA PRO A 34 4.32 5.51 -4.29
C PRO A 34 5.09 6.38 -5.28
N SER A 35 4.89 7.70 -5.22
CA SER A 35 5.63 8.66 -6.05
C SER A 35 7.15 8.52 -5.90
N MET A 36 7.64 8.19 -4.70
CA MET A 36 9.07 8.05 -4.44
C MET A 36 9.73 6.84 -5.13
N HIS A 37 8.95 5.88 -5.64
CA HIS A 37 9.46 4.75 -6.42
C HIS A 37 9.68 5.09 -7.89
N GLN A 38 9.11 6.20 -8.35
CA GLN A 38 9.16 6.61 -9.75
C GLN A 38 10.43 7.42 -10.07
N LYS A 39 10.99 7.22 -11.27
CA LYS A 39 12.27 7.83 -11.68
C LYS A 39 12.10 9.25 -12.22
N THR A 40 11.19 9.43 -13.20
CA THR A 40 10.99 10.70 -13.90
C THR A 40 10.01 11.62 -13.17
N ILE A 41 9.90 12.87 -13.60
CA ILE A 41 8.91 13.80 -13.03
C ILE A 41 7.51 13.42 -13.53
N GLU A 42 7.41 12.96 -14.76
CA GLU A 42 6.20 12.55 -15.46
C GLU A 42 5.58 11.34 -14.76
N ASP A 43 6.37 10.30 -14.49
CA ASP A 43 5.93 9.11 -13.75
C ASP A 43 5.47 9.48 -12.34
N ARG A 44 6.20 10.37 -11.67
CA ARG A 44 5.79 10.89 -10.35
C ARG A 44 4.45 11.60 -10.42
N LYS A 45 4.23 12.47 -11.40
CA LYS A 45 2.96 13.18 -11.59
C LYS A 45 1.81 12.20 -11.82
N ALA A 46 2.04 11.11 -12.58
CA ALA A 46 1.02 10.10 -12.84
C ALA A 46 0.54 9.40 -11.56
N THR A 47 1.39 9.25 -10.53
CA THR A 47 0.97 8.64 -9.25
C THR A 47 -0.04 9.47 -8.44
N PHE A 48 -0.23 10.76 -8.77
CA PHE A 48 -1.17 11.64 -8.06
C PHE A 48 -2.62 11.56 -8.56
N THR A 49 -2.93 10.68 -9.53
CA THR A 49 -4.32 10.43 -9.95
C THR A 49 -5.11 9.78 -8.82
N LEU A 50 -6.39 10.12 -8.65
CA LEU A 50 -7.20 9.54 -7.58
C LEU A 50 -7.52 8.05 -7.78
N THR A 51 -7.31 7.52 -8.99
CA THR A 51 -7.35 6.07 -9.26
C THR A 51 -6.21 5.30 -8.58
N ASN A 52 -5.16 5.99 -8.14
CA ASN A 52 -4.05 5.44 -7.37
C ASN A 52 -4.12 5.79 -5.87
N ILE A 53 -5.23 6.40 -5.41
CA ILE A 53 -5.35 6.98 -4.08
C ILE A 53 -6.47 6.31 -3.28
N VAL A 54 -6.17 6.01 -2.02
CA VAL A 54 -7.15 5.54 -1.04
C VAL A 54 -7.18 6.45 0.20
N PRO A 55 -8.30 6.48 0.95
CA PRO A 55 -8.36 7.18 2.23
C PRO A 55 -7.43 6.54 3.25
N GLN A 56 -6.32 7.20 3.57
CA GLN A 56 -5.32 6.69 4.52
C GLN A 56 -5.19 7.58 5.75
N ARG A 57 -5.15 7.00 6.95
CA ARG A 57 -4.90 7.75 8.19
C ARG A 57 -3.52 8.40 8.13
N ALA A 58 -3.43 9.66 8.54
CA ALA A 58 -2.20 10.45 8.45
C ALA A 58 -1.02 9.79 9.18
N ASP A 59 -1.27 9.23 10.36
CA ASP A 59 -0.25 8.55 11.17
C ASP A 59 0.23 7.23 10.55
N SER A 60 -0.63 6.54 9.79
CA SER A 60 -0.24 5.38 8.99
C SER A 60 0.59 5.82 7.77
N ASN A 61 0.04 6.75 6.98
CA ASN A 61 0.63 7.24 5.73
C ASN A 61 2.03 7.83 5.95
N SER A 62 2.14 8.85 6.81
CA SER A 62 3.41 9.54 7.07
C SER A 62 4.34 8.76 8.00
N GLY A 63 3.83 7.72 8.67
CA GLY A 63 4.55 6.94 9.67
C GLY A 63 4.99 5.57 9.15
N PRO A 64 4.52 4.45 9.74
CA PRO A 64 5.00 3.11 9.40
C PRO A 64 4.90 2.73 7.91
N TRP A 65 3.86 3.20 7.20
CA TRP A 65 3.68 2.88 5.77
C TRP A 65 4.74 3.54 4.88
N ASN A 66 5.00 4.84 5.05
CA ASN A 66 6.13 5.53 4.41
C ASN A 66 7.49 4.88 4.76
N GLY A 67 7.63 4.36 5.99
CA GLY A 67 8.79 3.54 6.37
C GLY A 67 8.96 2.28 5.52
N LEU A 68 7.87 1.55 5.26
CA LEU A 68 7.84 0.39 4.37
C LEU A 68 8.20 0.77 2.93
N GLU A 69 7.62 1.84 2.39
CA GLU A 69 7.90 2.30 1.02
C GLU A 69 9.38 2.63 0.82
N ARG A 70 10.02 3.27 1.82
CA ARG A 70 11.47 3.52 1.83
C ARG A 70 12.28 2.24 1.92
N GLU A 71 11.83 1.28 2.73
CA GLU A 71 12.48 -0.02 2.88
C GLU A 71 12.51 -0.77 1.54
N VAL A 72 11.38 -0.84 0.82
CA VAL A 72 11.27 -1.46 -0.50
C VAL A 72 12.20 -0.78 -1.50
N LEU A 73 12.17 0.55 -1.58
CA LEU A 73 13.05 1.31 -2.49
C LEU A 73 14.54 1.07 -2.19
N ARG A 74 14.91 0.99 -0.91
CA ARG A 74 16.30 0.72 -0.50
C ARG A 74 16.74 -0.69 -0.93
N LYS A 75 15.89 -1.71 -0.74
CA LYS A 75 16.19 -3.09 -1.18
C LYS A 75 16.32 -3.18 -2.69
N PHE A 76 15.41 -2.54 -3.43
CA PHE A 76 15.48 -2.44 -4.89
C PHE A 76 16.85 -1.92 -5.34
N LYS A 77 17.24 -0.73 -4.86
CA LYS A 77 18.50 -0.08 -5.25
C LYS A 77 19.75 -0.87 -4.86
N ALA A 78 19.71 -1.56 -3.72
CA ALA A 78 20.89 -2.22 -3.17
C ALA A 78 21.14 -3.62 -3.74
N PHE A 79 20.07 -4.38 -4.02
CA PHE A 79 20.17 -5.83 -4.22
C PHE A 79 19.44 -6.34 -5.46
N CYS A 80 18.41 -5.65 -5.97
CA CYS A 80 17.72 -6.10 -7.16
C CYS A 80 18.50 -5.73 -8.42
N VAL A 81 18.64 -6.68 -9.35
CA VAL A 81 19.34 -6.52 -10.62
C VAL A 81 18.29 -6.49 -11.73
N GLY A 82 18.13 -5.34 -12.39
CA GLY A 82 17.08 -5.14 -13.37
C GLY A 82 15.74 -4.76 -12.73
N PRO A 83 14.59 -5.15 -13.31
CA PRO A 83 13.29 -4.71 -12.85
C PRO A 83 12.87 -5.41 -11.54
N MET A 84 12.25 -4.64 -10.64
CA MET A 84 11.44 -5.16 -9.55
C MET A 84 9.97 -4.93 -9.90
N TYR A 85 9.17 -5.98 -9.80
CA TYR A 85 7.73 -5.92 -10.01
C TYR A 85 7.06 -5.75 -8.65
N VAL A 86 6.22 -4.74 -8.52
CA VAL A 86 5.51 -4.44 -7.26
C VAL A 86 4.02 -4.53 -7.53
N ILE A 87 3.30 -5.28 -6.69
CA ILE A 87 1.84 -5.28 -6.64
C ILE A 87 1.44 -4.78 -5.26
N THR A 88 0.49 -3.86 -5.22
CA THR A 88 0.05 -3.16 -4.01
C THR A 88 -1.45 -3.00 -4.08
N GLY A 89 -2.08 -2.89 -2.91
CA GLY A 89 -3.52 -2.79 -2.82
C GLY A 89 -3.98 -2.46 -1.41
N ALA A 90 -5.29 -2.48 -1.25
CA ALA A 90 -5.93 -2.25 0.04
C ALA A 90 -6.94 -3.36 0.32
N MET A 91 -7.20 -3.61 1.61
CA MET A 91 -8.22 -4.55 2.05
C MET A 91 -9.36 -3.75 2.70
N PRO A 92 -10.60 -3.87 2.18
CA PRO A 92 -11.77 -3.27 2.83
C PRO A 92 -12.06 -3.98 4.15
N TYR A 93 -12.87 -3.36 5.01
CA TYR A 93 -13.37 -4.03 6.23
C TYR A 93 -14.18 -5.27 5.85
N LYS A 94 -14.07 -6.34 6.66
CA LYS A 94 -14.91 -7.55 6.53
C LYS A 94 -16.35 -7.30 6.97
N SER A 95 -16.52 -6.42 7.96
CA SER A 95 -17.80 -5.98 8.51
C SER A 95 -18.35 -4.79 7.71
N GLU A 96 -19.10 -3.92 8.38
CA GLU A 96 -19.61 -2.68 7.81
C GLU A 96 -18.51 -1.84 7.14
N ALA A 97 -18.75 -1.50 5.87
CA ALA A 97 -17.86 -0.67 5.09
C ALA A 97 -17.85 0.76 5.63
N ARG A 98 -16.68 1.36 5.71
CA ARG A 98 -16.49 2.76 6.08
C ARG A 98 -16.29 3.59 4.83
N TRP A 99 -16.81 4.82 4.84
CA TRP A 99 -16.82 5.69 3.67
C TRP A 99 -16.44 7.11 4.05
N ILE A 100 -15.70 7.80 3.19
CA ILE A 100 -15.58 9.27 3.23
C ILE A 100 -16.62 9.86 2.29
N ASN A 101 -17.35 10.86 2.79
CA ASN A 101 -18.39 11.59 2.06
C ASN A 101 -19.37 10.68 1.29
N SER A 102 -19.66 9.48 1.85
CA SER A 102 -20.54 8.44 1.28
C SER A 102 -20.19 7.98 -0.14
N ARG A 103 -18.94 8.18 -0.58
CA ARG A 103 -18.53 7.94 -1.97
C ARG A 103 -17.26 7.12 -2.13
N VAL A 104 -16.28 7.28 -1.24
CA VAL A 104 -15.00 6.54 -1.33
C VAL A 104 -14.83 5.65 -0.13
N SER A 105 -14.67 4.34 -0.36
CA SER A 105 -14.49 3.36 0.71
C SER A 105 -13.13 3.53 1.39
N VAL A 106 -13.13 3.49 2.72
CA VAL A 106 -11.93 3.51 3.56
C VAL A 106 -11.45 2.08 3.76
N PRO A 107 -10.20 1.75 3.37
CA PRO A 107 -9.66 0.43 3.63
C PRO A 107 -9.31 0.23 5.11
N GLU A 108 -9.38 -1.01 5.57
CA GLU A 108 -8.94 -1.43 6.91
C GLU A 108 -7.41 -1.60 6.96
N TYR A 109 -6.85 -2.19 5.91
CA TYR A 109 -5.41 -2.43 5.77
C TYR A 109 -4.91 -2.05 4.39
N MET A 110 -3.62 -1.73 4.31
CA MET A 110 -2.84 -1.57 3.08
C MET A 110 -1.93 -2.78 2.93
N TRP A 111 -1.63 -3.20 1.70
CA TRP A 111 -0.68 -4.29 1.46
C TRP A 111 0.19 -4.04 0.24
N SER A 112 1.41 -4.57 0.26
CA SER A 112 2.35 -4.48 -0.84
C SER A 112 3.20 -5.74 -0.90
N ALA A 113 3.48 -6.19 -2.12
CA ALA A 113 4.37 -7.28 -2.41
C ALA A 113 5.32 -6.89 -3.55
N TYR A 114 6.52 -7.43 -3.54
CA TYR A 114 7.41 -7.36 -4.68
C TYR A 114 7.98 -8.71 -5.06
N CYS A 115 8.33 -8.81 -6.35
CA CYS A 115 9.08 -9.88 -6.97
C CYS A 115 10.29 -9.26 -7.69
N CYS A 116 11.49 -9.74 -7.35
CA CYS A 116 12.74 -9.36 -7.98
C CYS A 116 13.36 -10.61 -8.62
N PRO A 117 13.16 -10.84 -9.93
CA PRO A 117 13.57 -12.08 -10.59
C PRO A 117 15.09 -12.29 -10.65
N SER A 118 15.85 -11.20 -10.65
CA SER A 118 17.31 -11.24 -10.64
C SER A 118 17.82 -10.32 -9.54
N TYR A 119 18.68 -10.83 -8.67
CA TYR A 119 19.23 -10.12 -7.53
C TYR A 119 20.67 -10.56 -7.28
N LYS A 120 21.40 -9.76 -6.51
CA LYS A 120 22.79 -10.08 -6.16
C LYS A 120 22.88 -11.44 -5.45
N SER A 121 23.85 -12.26 -5.83
CA SER A 121 24.06 -13.59 -5.24
C SER A 121 24.62 -13.53 -3.81
N ASP A 122 25.29 -12.45 -3.44
CA ASP A 122 25.99 -12.25 -2.16
C ASP A 122 25.13 -11.46 -1.14
N LEU A 123 23.86 -11.84 -0.98
CA LEU A 123 22.97 -11.18 -0.02
C LEU A 123 23.45 -11.38 1.43
N PRO A 124 23.46 -10.33 2.27
CA PRO A 124 23.61 -10.47 3.71
C PRO A 124 22.53 -11.40 4.28
N GLY A 125 22.87 -12.22 5.27
CA GLY A 125 21.92 -13.19 5.86
C GLY A 125 20.63 -12.56 6.39
N SER A 126 20.67 -11.31 6.84
CA SER A 126 19.49 -10.54 7.27
C SER A 126 18.57 -10.08 6.13
N VAL A 127 19.05 -10.16 4.88
CA VAL A 127 18.34 -9.71 3.68
C VAL A 127 17.83 -10.89 2.85
N GLN A 128 18.51 -12.04 2.91
CA GLN A 128 18.14 -13.27 2.19
C GLN A 128 16.65 -13.63 2.30
N PRO A 129 15.97 -13.54 3.46
CA PRO A 129 14.55 -13.87 3.57
C PRO A 129 13.60 -12.94 2.80
N PHE A 130 14.09 -11.86 2.20
CA PHE A 130 13.32 -10.87 1.47
C PHE A 130 13.55 -10.92 -0.06
N PHE A 131 14.22 -11.96 -0.55
CA PHE A 131 14.45 -12.19 -1.99
C PHE A 131 14.20 -13.67 -2.34
N PRO A 132 13.68 -13.98 -3.54
CA PRO A 132 13.29 -13.03 -4.60
C PRO A 132 12.01 -12.24 -4.28
N THR A 133 11.25 -12.66 -3.26
CA THR A 133 9.97 -12.04 -2.91
C THR A 133 9.90 -11.51 -1.50
N TYR A 134 8.96 -10.61 -1.31
CA TYR A 134 8.67 -9.97 -0.04
C TYR A 134 7.24 -9.48 -0.05
N ALA A 135 6.59 -9.53 1.10
CA ALA A 135 5.28 -8.95 1.29
C ALA A 135 5.17 -8.24 2.64
N ALA A 136 4.25 -7.28 2.71
CA ALA A 136 3.89 -6.63 3.96
C ALA A 136 2.42 -6.17 3.96
N VAL A 137 1.85 -6.14 5.16
CA VAL A 137 0.54 -5.56 5.44
C VAL A 137 0.68 -4.49 6.51
N GLY A 138 0.07 -3.32 6.28
CA GLY A 138 0.04 -2.21 7.21
C GLY A 138 -1.38 -1.89 7.66
N ARG A 139 -1.55 -1.54 8.94
CA ARG A 139 -2.84 -1.09 9.49
C ARG A 139 -3.17 0.31 8.98
N ASN A 140 -4.35 0.49 8.41
CA ASN A 140 -4.91 1.81 8.13
C ASN A 140 -5.85 2.27 9.26
N ASP A 141 -6.43 1.33 10.00
CA ASP A 141 -7.17 1.61 11.23
C ASP A 141 -6.43 1.08 12.46
N ARG A 142 -6.31 1.94 13.46
CA ARG A 142 -5.64 1.59 14.70
C ARG A 142 -6.43 0.61 15.56
N ASP A 143 -7.75 0.58 15.39
CA ASP A 143 -8.65 -0.23 16.19
C ASP A 143 -9.02 -1.56 15.48
N SER A 144 -8.40 -1.85 14.34
CA SER A 144 -8.53 -3.15 13.66
C SER A 144 -8.10 -4.33 14.52
N GLY A 145 -8.53 -5.52 14.14
CA GLY A 145 -8.08 -6.75 14.78
C GLY A 145 -6.56 -6.98 14.63
N GLU A 146 -6.03 -7.82 15.51
CA GLU A 146 -4.60 -8.17 15.56
C GLU A 146 -4.25 -9.44 14.77
N GLU A 147 -5.24 -10.05 14.11
CA GLU A 147 -5.10 -11.33 13.41
C GLU A 147 -4.19 -11.25 12.19
N ILE A 148 -4.18 -10.11 11.48
CA ILE A 148 -3.28 -9.89 10.35
C ILE A 148 -2.01 -9.20 10.82
N VAL A 149 -2.15 -8.08 11.53
CA VAL A 149 -1.03 -7.25 11.99
C VAL A 149 -1.17 -7.02 13.50
N PRO A 150 -0.36 -7.71 14.33
CA PRO A 150 -0.35 -7.48 15.77
C PRO A 150 0.10 -6.07 16.14
N VAL A 151 -0.42 -5.53 17.24
CA VAL A 151 -0.03 -4.21 17.75
C VAL A 151 1.28 -4.31 18.51
N ASN A 152 2.26 -3.48 18.15
CA ASN A 152 3.49 -3.39 18.91
C ASN A 152 3.37 -2.29 19.97
N ILE A 153 3.10 -2.67 21.23
CA ILE A 153 2.94 -1.71 22.33
C ILE A 153 4.20 -0.85 22.61
N LYS A 154 5.38 -1.31 22.17
CA LYS A 154 6.67 -0.63 22.41
C LYS A 154 6.90 0.55 21.47
N VAL A 155 6.13 0.68 20.38
CA VAL A 155 6.26 1.83 19.48
C VAL A 155 5.68 3.11 20.12
N ARG A 156 6.08 4.26 19.57
CA ARG A 156 5.61 5.58 20.03
C ARG A 156 4.08 5.63 19.99
N LYS A 157 3.47 6.25 21.02
CA LYS A 157 2.01 6.37 21.14
C LYS A 157 1.33 6.97 19.91
N SER A 158 2.00 7.89 19.21
CA SER A 158 1.46 8.53 18.00
C SER A 158 1.22 7.56 16.83
N VAL A 159 2.06 6.54 16.68
CA VAL A 159 1.94 5.56 15.57
C VAL A 159 1.45 4.18 16.02
N ARG A 160 1.24 3.99 17.33
CA ARG A 160 0.73 2.73 17.88
C ARG A 160 -0.62 2.37 17.24
N GLY A 161 -0.74 1.11 16.82
CA GLY A 161 -1.91 0.61 16.09
C GLY A 161 -1.83 0.81 14.58
N TYR A 162 -0.83 1.53 14.06
CA TYR A 162 -0.58 1.64 12.60
C TYR A 162 0.59 0.77 12.15
N ASP A 163 0.85 -0.31 12.87
CA ASP A 163 1.98 -1.22 12.65
C ASP A 163 1.97 -1.83 11.24
N VAL A 164 3.16 -2.29 10.81
CA VAL A 164 3.39 -2.98 9.54
C VAL A 164 4.04 -4.33 9.81
N ARG A 165 3.37 -5.41 9.39
CA ARG A 165 3.90 -6.78 9.47
C ARG A 165 4.54 -7.16 8.14
N ARG A 166 5.81 -7.57 8.19
CA ARG A 166 6.51 -8.20 7.06
C ARG A 166 6.18 -9.70 7.04
N MET A 167 6.10 -10.28 5.86
CA MET A 167 5.73 -11.69 5.65
C MET A 167 6.22 -12.22 4.31
N THR A 168 6.08 -13.53 4.10
CA THR A 168 6.33 -14.17 2.80
C THR A 168 5.20 -13.84 1.81
N LEU A 169 5.48 -13.99 0.51
CA LEU A 169 4.45 -13.83 -0.53
C LEU A 169 3.28 -14.79 -0.32
N GLU A 170 3.57 -16.06 -0.03
CA GLU A 170 2.56 -17.09 0.25
C GLU A 170 1.64 -16.71 1.41
N THR A 171 2.21 -16.18 2.50
CA THR A 171 1.42 -15.73 3.66
C THR A 171 0.46 -14.62 3.27
N LEU A 172 0.92 -13.63 2.50
CA LEU A 172 0.06 -12.55 2.02
C LEU A 172 -1.04 -13.08 1.12
N GLU A 173 -0.73 -13.95 0.15
CA GLU A 173 -1.75 -14.52 -0.73
C GLU A 173 -2.82 -15.29 0.04
N GLY A 174 -2.44 -16.06 1.07
CA GLY A 174 -3.39 -16.72 1.96
C GLY A 174 -4.33 -15.73 2.65
N ILE A 175 -3.79 -14.64 3.19
CA ILE A 175 -4.56 -13.55 3.81
C ILE A 175 -5.51 -12.92 2.77
N LEU A 176 -5.01 -12.58 1.58
CA LEU A 176 -5.81 -11.93 0.54
C LEU A 176 -6.94 -12.84 0.05
N ARG A 177 -6.68 -14.14 -0.18
CA ARG A 177 -7.72 -15.12 -0.56
C ARG A 177 -8.85 -15.16 0.46
N GLN A 178 -8.51 -15.20 1.75
CA GLN A 178 -9.50 -15.22 2.84
C GLN A 178 -10.23 -13.87 2.99
N ARG A 179 -9.53 -12.75 2.81
CA ARG A 179 -10.09 -11.40 3.00
C ARG A 179 -10.98 -10.97 1.84
N LEU A 180 -10.60 -11.31 0.62
CA LEU A 180 -11.28 -10.86 -0.60
C LEU A 180 -12.20 -11.93 -1.19
N SER A 181 -12.21 -13.15 -0.65
CA SER A 181 -13.02 -14.28 -1.11
C SER A 181 -12.84 -14.59 -2.61
N VAL A 182 -11.63 -14.39 -3.11
CA VAL A 182 -11.26 -14.63 -4.51
C VAL A 182 -9.94 -15.41 -4.58
N PRO A 183 -9.77 -16.30 -5.57
CA PRO A 183 -8.47 -16.90 -5.85
C PRO A 183 -7.48 -15.80 -6.23
N ILE A 184 -6.37 -15.72 -5.49
CA ILE A 184 -5.30 -14.75 -5.75
C ILE A 184 -4.00 -15.52 -5.92
N SER A 185 -3.27 -15.19 -6.98
CA SER A 185 -1.88 -15.59 -7.22
C SER A 185 -1.17 -14.35 -7.71
N LEU A 186 -0.32 -13.78 -6.87
CA LEU A 186 0.45 -12.59 -7.23
C LEU A 186 1.62 -13.03 -8.10
N PHE A 187 1.96 -12.18 -9.07
CA PHE A 187 3.04 -12.44 -10.04
C PHE A 187 2.86 -13.72 -10.89
N ALA A 188 1.67 -14.36 -10.87
CA ALA A 188 1.34 -15.53 -11.69
C ALA A 188 2.38 -16.68 -11.59
N GLY A 189 2.88 -16.96 -10.38
CA GLY A 189 3.92 -17.98 -10.16
C GLY A 189 5.33 -17.56 -10.59
N GLN A 190 5.52 -16.34 -11.07
CA GLN A 190 6.85 -15.75 -11.27
C GLN A 190 7.37 -15.25 -9.91
N CYS A 191 8.67 -15.49 -9.65
CA CYS A 191 9.32 -15.33 -8.34
C CYS A 191 8.73 -16.23 -7.21
N GLN A 192 8.71 -17.54 -7.44
CA GLN A 192 8.74 -18.55 -6.38
C GLN A 192 10.18 -19.01 -6.16
#